data_AF-A0A9X9PTE3-F1
#
_entry.id   AF-A0A9X9PTE3-F1
#
_cell.length_a   1.000
_cell.length_b   1.000
_cell.length_c   1.000
_cell.angle_alpha   90.00
_cell.angle_beta   90.00
_cell.angle_gamma   90.00
#
_symmetry.space_group_name_H-M   'P 1'
#
loop_
_entity.id
_entity.type
_entity.pdbx_description
1 polymer ?
#
loop_
_entity_poly.entity_id
_entity_poly.type
_entity_poly.pdbx_seq_one_letter_code
_entity_poly.pdbx_strand_id
1 'polypeptide(L)' 'MRQIRFRSDGQPIKEADPPAQLEMEDEDTTDVFQQQTGVY' A
#
# COMPACT_ATOMS: atom_id res chain seq x y z
N MET A 1 0.74 -14.87 10.98
CA MET A 1 1.18 -14.42 9.63
C MET A 1 1.19 -12.91 9.66
N ARG A 2 2.28 -12.24 9.25
CA ARG A 2 2.33 -10.77 9.22
C ARG A 2 1.78 -10.30 7.88
N GLN A 3 0.75 -9.46 7.89
CA GLN A 3 0.19 -8.89 6.67
C GLN A 3 0.76 -7.49 6.48
N ILE A 4 1.31 -7.20 5.31
CA ILE A 4 1.83 -5.87 4.94
C ILE A 4 0.75 -5.19 4.09
N ARG A 5 0.49 -3.91 4.33
CA ARG A 5 -0.40 -3.08 3.50
C ARG A 5 0.37 -1.92 2.91
N PHE A 6 0.12 -1.69 1.63
CA PHE A 6 0.65 -0.57 0.86
C PHE A 6 -0.43 0.46 0.66
N ARG A 7 -0.08 1.75 0.74
CA ARG A 7 -0.98 2.85 0.41
C ARG A 7 -0.27 3.89 -0.45
N SER A 8 -1.01 4.45 -1.42
CA SER A 8 -0.66 5.67 -2.15
C SER A 8 -1.67 6.72 -1.74
N ASP A 9 -1.24 7.88 -1.28
CA ASP A 9 -2.14 8.99 -0.90
C ASP A 9 -3.28 8.57 0.06
N GLY A 10 -2.99 7.62 0.94
CA GLY A 10 -3.96 7.05 1.90
C GLY A 10 -4.90 5.97 1.33
N GLN A 11 -4.92 5.74 0.02
CA GLN A 11 -5.68 4.70 -0.65
C GLN A 11 -4.92 3.36 -0.67
N PRO A 12 -5.56 2.21 -0.41
CA PRO A 12 -4.91 0.92 -0.45
C PRO A 12 -4.52 0.54 -1.89
N ILE A 13 -3.26 0.17 -2.08
CA ILE A 13 -2.74 -0.30 -3.37
C ILE A 13 -2.95 -1.81 -3.45
N LYS A 14 -3.52 -2.30 -4.56
CA LYS A 14 -3.53 -3.73 -4.90
C LYS A 14 -2.45 -4.01 -5.94
N GLU A 15 -2.01 -5.26 -6.00
CA GLU A 15 -1.04 -5.71 -7.00
C GLU A 15 -1.53 -5.55 -8.45
N ALA A 16 -2.86 -5.59 -8.66
CA ALA A 16 -3.47 -5.42 -9.98
C ALA A 16 -3.67 -3.95 -10.39
N ASP A 17 -3.38 -2.98 -9.50
CA ASP A 17 -3.55 -1.57 -9.79
C ASP A 17 -2.31 -1.03 -10.53
N PRO A 18 -2.42 -0.62 -11.80
CA PRO A 18 -1.29 -0.09 -12.55
C PRO A 18 -0.91 1.31 -12.05
N PRO A 19 0.38 1.71 -12.15
CA PRO A 19 0.86 3.02 -11.68
C PRO A 19 0.05 4.21 -12.21
N ALA A 20 -0.35 4.15 -13.49
CA ALA A 20 -1.14 5.19 -14.14
C ALA A 20 -2.54 5.39 -13.52
N GLN A 21 -3.12 4.37 -12.87
CA GLN A 21 -4.42 4.47 -12.21
C GLN A 21 -4.31 4.99 -10.77
N LEU A 22 -3.14 4.82 -10.17
CA LEU A 22 -2.80 5.35 -8.85
C LEU A 22 -2.23 6.77 -8.94
N GLU A 23 -2.23 7.35 -10.15
CA GLU A 23 -1.63 8.65 -10.46
C GLU A 23 -0.17 8.74 -9.98
N MET A 24 0.52 7.59 -9.90
CA MET A 24 1.91 7.54 -9.42
C MET A 24 2.84 8.12 -10.47
N GLU A 25 3.57 9.17 -10.08
CA GLU A 25 4.67 9.74 -10.84
C GLU A 25 5.99 9.00 -10.55
N ASP A 26 6.98 9.19 -11.42
CA ASP A 26 8.34 8.74 -11.12
C ASP A 26 8.84 9.51 -9.88
N GLU A 27 9.35 8.77 -8.89
CA GLU A 27 9.74 9.26 -7.54
C GLU A 27 8.62 9.39 -6.49
N ASP A 28 7.38 9.01 -6.80
CA ASP A 28 6.34 8.94 -5.77
C ASP A 28 6.65 7.91 -4.67
N THR A 29 6.31 8.27 -3.43
CA THR A 29 6.55 7.43 -2.26
C THR A 29 5.29 6.71 -1.83
N THR A 30 5.37 5.39 -1.68
CA THR A 30 4.29 4.58 -1.12
C THR A 30 4.48 4.37 0.39
N ASP A 31 3.39 4.51 1.15
CA ASP A 31 3.41 4.23 2.58
C ASP A 31 3.24 2.73 2.83
N VAL A 32 4.11 2.17 3.67
CA VAL A 32 4.13 0.74 4.00
C VAL A 32 3.84 0.51 5.48
N PHE A 33 2.78 -0.24 5.76
CA PHE A 33 2.35 -0.56 7.12
C PHE A 33 2.34 -2.07 7.35
N GLN A 34 2.80 -2.52 8.52
CA GLN A 34 2.53 -3.88 8.97
C GLN A 34 1.23 -3.92 9.76
N GLN A 35 0.27 -4.72 9.29
CA GLN A 35 -0.94 -5.02 10.02
C GLN A 35 -0.58 -5.87 11.23
N GLN A 36 -0.72 -5.27 12.41
CA GLN A 36 -0.70 -6.00 13.66
C GLN A 36 -2.00 -6.78 13.79
N THR A 37 -1.92 -8.09 13.57
CA THR A 37 -2.96 -9.01 14.02
C THR A 37 -2.73 -9.25 15.51
N GLY A 38 -3.42 -8.50 16.36
CA GLY A 38 -3.43 -8.77 17.79
C GLY A 38 -3.96 -10.18 18.03
N VAL A 39 -3.16 -11.04 18.65
CA VAL A 39 -3.63 -12.31 19.22
C VAL A 39 -3.77 -12.03 20.71
N TYR A 40 -5.01 -12.09 21.21
CA TYR A 40 -5.30 -12.04 22.65
C TYR A 40 -4.82 -13.32 23.34
#